data_AF-A0A941D2L3-F1
#
_entry.id   AF-A0A941D2L3-F1
#
_cell.length_a   1.000
_cell.length_b   1.000
_cell.length_c   1.000
_cell.angle_alpha   90.00
_cell.angle_beta   90.00
_cell.angle_gamma   90.00
#
_symmetry.space_group_name_H-M   'P 1'
#
loop_
_entity.id
_entity.type
_entity.pdbx_description
1 polymer ?
#
loop_
_entity_poly.entity_id
_entity_poly.type
_entity_poly.pdbx_seq_one_letter_code
_entity_poly.pdbx_strand_id
1 'polypeptide(L)'
;MSDHATERPRYFDLLELAETSSDVLAFWLTGSRGKGRETAGSDYDCVLVVRDEAFDAWRARHAGRGVGRTDSSVMTLDHLRAHAAWGGPDAWDRYSYAHVRVLVDRTDGFCQQIINEKSCVPPAEVAGFIDRSLDHYINQTYRALKCMGQGLPSAAQLESSEGVAPLLDAIFALNGGRLRPFYKYLAWELADHPLSAGHALALRAPSLLEPRPRTLIGVLKETERLFRASGHAAVIDGWGEDLVWMRG
;
A
#
# COMPACT_ATOMS: atom_id res chain seq x y z
N MET A 1 10.56 6.86 36.32
CA MET A 1 11.15 6.04 35.24
C MET A 1 11.01 4.59 35.68
N SER A 2 9.90 3.95 35.33
CA SER A 2 9.66 2.57 35.72
C SER A 2 10.52 1.65 34.84
N ASP A 3 11.23 0.79 35.53
CA ASP A 3 12.07 -0.27 35.01
C ASP A 3 11.19 -1.29 34.25
N HIS A 4 11.03 -1.10 32.94
CA HIS A 4 10.51 -2.15 32.06
C HIS A 4 11.66 -3.13 31.82
N ALA A 5 11.88 -4.01 32.80
CA ALA A 5 12.59 -5.24 32.57
C ALA A 5 12.09 -5.86 31.26
N THR A 6 13.05 -6.16 30.39
CA THR A 6 12.95 -6.72 29.04
C THR A 6 12.12 -8.01 29.03
N GLU A 7 10.80 -7.88 29.09
CA GLU A 7 9.91 -9.01 28.83
C GLU A 7 10.12 -9.45 27.37
N ARG A 8 10.43 -10.73 27.18
CA ARG A 8 10.61 -11.32 25.86
C ARG A 8 9.32 -11.07 25.07
N PRO A 9 9.37 -10.38 23.91
CA PRO A 9 8.17 -10.16 23.11
C PRO A 9 7.48 -11.47 22.78
N ARG A 10 6.14 -11.49 22.91
CA ARG A 10 5.29 -12.66 22.62
C ARG A 10 5.53 -13.26 21.24
N TYR A 11 6.00 -12.46 20.29
CA TYR A 11 6.53 -12.89 19.00
C TYR A 11 7.38 -14.17 19.08
N PHE A 12 8.34 -14.23 20.01
CA PHE A 12 9.25 -15.37 20.06
C PHE A 12 8.55 -16.67 20.46
N ASP A 13 7.55 -16.58 21.34
CA ASP A 13 6.73 -17.73 21.72
C ASP A 13 5.82 -18.15 20.56
N LEU A 14 5.29 -17.19 19.78
CA LEU A 14 4.51 -17.48 18.58
C LEU A 14 5.36 -18.14 17.47
N LEU A 15 6.61 -17.71 17.30
CA LEU A 15 7.54 -18.32 16.36
C LEU A 15 7.85 -19.76 16.77
N GLU A 16 8.17 -19.99 18.04
CA GLU A 16 8.43 -21.35 18.57
C GLU A 16 7.21 -22.26 18.41
N LEU A 17 6.00 -21.75 18.69
CA LEU A 17 4.75 -22.45 18.43
C LEU A 17 4.54 -22.73 16.95
N ALA A 18 4.86 -21.79 16.07
CA ALA A 18 4.78 -21.97 14.63
C ALA A 18 5.76 -23.05 14.14
N GLU A 19 6.97 -23.12 14.68
CA GLU A 19 7.99 -24.12 14.32
C GLU A 19 7.65 -25.53 14.82
N THR A 20 6.94 -25.65 15.95
CA THR A 20 6.71 -26.94 16.61
C THR A 20 5.31 -27.53 16.40
N SER A 21 4.28 -26.68 16.22
CA SER A 21 2.91 -27.15 16.08
C SER A 21 2.57 -27.58 14.64
N SER A 22 1.95 -28.75 14.50
CA SER A 22 1.38 -29.22 13.24
C SER A 22 0.11 -28.46 12.81
N ASP A 23 -0.48 -27.68 13.72
CA ASP A 23 -1.68 -26.87 13.44
C ASP A 23 -1.33 -25.61 12.65
N VAL A 24 -0.10 -25.10 12.77
CA VAL A 24 0.36 -23.91 12.05
C VAL A 24 0.84 -24.31 10.66
N LEU A 25 0.18 -23.80 9.64
CA LEU A 25 0.53 -24.00 8.24
C LEU A 25 1.58 -22.99 7.78
N ALA A 26 1.47 -21.73 8.21
CA ALA A 26 2.49 -20.72 7.90
C ALA A 26 2.57 -19.61 8.95
N PHE A 27 3.73 -18.96 9.01
CA PHE A 27 4.01 -17.83 9.91
C PHE A 27 4.90 -16.79 9.25
N TRP A 28 4.59 -15.51 9.42
CA TRP A 28 5.46 -14.40 9.02
C TRP A 28 5.22 -13.13 9.83
N LEU A 29 6.13 -12.18 9.64
CA LEU A 29 5.98 -10.80 10.09
C LEU A 29 5.53 -9.91 8.93
N THR A 30 4.58 -9.04 9.22
CA THR A 30 4.26 -7.87 8.38
C THR A 30 4.88 -6.62 9.00
N GLY A 31 4.35 -5.43 8.68
CA GLY A 31 4.79 -4.19 9.30
C GLY A 31 6.27 -3.89 9.06
N SER A 32 6.87 -3.16 10.01
CA SER A 32 8.27 -2.71 9.89
C SER A 32 9.25 -3.87 9.97
N ARG A 33 9.04 -4.81 10.89
CA ARG A 33 9.93 -5.97 11.06
C ARG A 33 9.90 -6.93 9.89
N GLY A 34 8.71 -7.18 9.32
CA GLY A 34 8.57 -8.00 8.12
C GLY A 34 9.30 -7.42 6.90
N LYS A 35 9.41 -6.09 6.84
CA LYS A 35 10.07 -5.34 5.77
C LYS A 35 11.54 -5.00 6.09
N GLY A 36 12.08 -5.41 7.25
CA GLY A 36 13.45 -5.06 7.68
C GLY A 36 13.66 -3.57 7.98
N ARG A 37 12.60 -2.88 8.40
CA ARG A 37 12.53 -1.42 8.65
C ARG A 37 12.16 -1.09 10.10
N GLU A 38 12.42 -2.00 11.02
CA GLU A 38 12.13 -1.79 12.42
C GLU A 38 12.95 -0.67 13.06
N THR A 39 12.36 -0.09 14.09
CA THR A 39 13.00 0.81 15.03
C THR A 39 12.92 0.21 16.44
N ALA A 40 13.59 0.82 17.41
CA ALA A 40 13.50 0.40 18.82
C ALA A 40 12.04 0.35 19.32
N GLY A 41 11.16 1.21 18.77
CA GLY A 41 9.72 1.27 19.11
C GLY A 41 8.81 0.42 18.22
N SER A 42 9.35 -0.37 17.27
CA SER A 42 8.50 -1.21 16.41
C SER A 42 7.93 -2.42 17.14
N ASP A 43 6.63 -2.62 16.95
CA ASP A 43 5.91 -3.83 17.36
C ASP A 43 6.23 -5.01 16.41
N TYR A 44 5.77 -6.19 16.80
CA TYR A 44 5.81 -7.41 16.00
C TYR A 44 4.42 -7.69 15.44
N ASP A 45 4.21 -7.41 14.16
CA ASP A 45 2.95 -7.69 13.45
C ASP A 45 2.97 -9.12 12.88
N CYS A 46 2.54 -10.09 13.67
CA CYS A 46 2.57 -11.51 13.35
C CYS A 46 1.32 -11.95 12.57
N VAL A 47 1.51 -12.83 11.60
CA VAL A 47 0.42 -13.56 10.96
C VAL A 47 0.65 -15.06 11.10
N LEU A 48 -0.37 -15.75 11.59
CA LEU A 48 -0.43 -17.19 11.71
C LEU A 48 -1.51 -17.73 10.77
N VAL A 49 -1.14 -18.57 9.82
CA VAL A 49 -2.09 -19.39 9.05
C VAL A 49 -2.15 -20.74 9.75
N VAL A 50 -3.34 -21.14 10.19
CA VAL A 50 -3.58 -22.41 10.89
C VAL A 50 -4.54 -23.30 10.10
N ARG A 51 -4.58 -24.58 10.45
CA ARG A 51 -5.60 -25.52 9.97
C ARG A 51 -6.99 -25.08 10.42
N ASP A 52 -7.99 -25.43 9.62
CA ASP A 52 -9.39 -25.03 9.87
C ASP A 52 -9.89 -25.57 11.21
N GLU A 53 -9.55 -26.82 11.55
CA GLU A 53 -9.98 -27.46 12.80
C GLU A 53 -9.39 -26.79 14.05
N ALA A 54 -8.25 -26.11 13.89
CA ALA A 54 -7.54 -25.45 14.97
C ALA A 54 -7.94 -23.96 15.10
N PHE A 55 -8.63 -23.40 14.11
CA PHE A 55 -8.82 -21.96 13.95
C PHE A 55 -9.42 -21.28 15.18
N ASP A 56 -10.56 -21.76 15.70
CA ASP A 56 -11.26 -21.06 16.79
C ASP A 56 -10.45 -21.05 18.10
N ALA A 57 -9.85 -22.19 18.45
CA ALA A 57 -9.00 -22.30 19.63
C ALA A 57 -7.76 -21.42 19.53
N TRP A 58 -7.11 -21.43 18.35
CA TRP A 58 -5.92 -20.61 18.11
C TRP A 58 -6.24 -19.13 18.08
N ARG A 59 -7.33 -18.73 17.43
CA ARG A 59 -7.77 -17.33 17.38
C ARG A 59 -8.09 -16.81 18.77
N ALA A 60 -8.85 -17.55 19.57
CA ALA A 60 -9.21 -17.14 20.93
C ALA A 60 -7.99 -16.94 21.84
N ARG A 61 -6.96 -17.79 21.68
CA ARG A 61 -5.76 -17.74 22.51
C ARG A 61 -4.69 -16.79 21.99
N HIS A 62 -4.53 -16.70 20.68
CA HIS A 62 -3.37 -16.08 20.04
C HIS A 62 -3.66 -14.83 19.23
N ALA A 63 -4.90 -14.53 18.83
CA ALA A 63 -5.18 -13.27 18.15
C ALA A 63 -5.22 -12.10 19.16
N GLY A 64 -4.79 -10.91 18.74
CA GLY A 64 -4.86 -9.71 19.58
C GLY A 64 -3.96 -8.58 19.11
N ARG A 65 -4.11 -7.40 19.72
CA ARG A 65 -3.28 -6.22 19.47
C ARG A 65 -2.61 -5.74 20.75
N GLY A 66 -1.36 -5.30 20.65
CA GLY A 66 -0.58 -4.67 21.71
C GLY A 66 -0.16 -5.59 22.85
N VAL A 67 -0.31 -6.92 22.71
CA VAL A 67 0.02 -7.86 23.79
C VAL A 67 1.53 -8.07 23.81
N GLY A 68 2.23 -7.44 24.75
CA GLY A 68 3.69 -7.53 24.86
C GLY A 68 4.40 -7.05 23.58
N ARG A 69 3.93 -5.93 23.00
CA ARG A 69 4.43 -5.35 21.73
C ARG A 69 4.25 -6.27 20.51
N THR A 70 3.29 -7.18 20.59
CA THR A 70 2.96 -8.12 19.51
C THR A 70 1.50 -7.97 19.13
N ASP A 71 1.26 -7.69 17.86
CA ASP A 71 -0.02 -7.81 17.20
C ASP A 71 -0.04 -9.15 16.48
N SER A 72 -1.10 -9.92 16.59
CA SER A 72 -1.18 -11.25 16.00
C SER A 72 -2.52 -11.46 15.33
N SER A 73 -2.46 -11.77 14.05
CA SER A 73 -3.61 -12.19 13.24
C SER A 73 -3.55 -13.71 13.06
N VAL A 74 -4.60 -14.41 13.49
CA VAL A 74 -4.77 -15.85 13.23
C VAL A 74 -5.81 -15.99 12.12
N MET A 75 -5.47 -16.72 11.08
CA MET A 75 -6.28 -16.94 9.89
C MET A 75 -6.20 -18.39 9.42
N THR A 76 -7.19 -18.83 8.65
CA THR A 76 -7.09 -20.06 7.84
C THR A 76 -6.55 -19.70 6.45
N LEU A 77 -6.30 -20.70 5.60
CA LEU A 77 -5.93 -20.45 4.20
C LEU A 77 -7.03 -19.68 3.45
N ASP A 78 -8.30 -19.98 3.70
CA ASP A 78 -9.41 -19.28 3.06
C ASP A 78 -9.57 -17.85 3.57
N HIS A 79 -9.35 -17.63 4.88
CA HIS A 79 -9.26 -16.27 5.42
C HIS A 79 -8.08 -15.49 4.80
N LEU A 80 -6.91 -16.10 4.61
CA LEU A 80 -5.77 -15.46 3.93
C LEU A 80 -6.15 -15.09 2.49
N ARG A 81 -6.82 -15.97 1.75
CA ARG A 81 -7.27 -15.69 0.37
C ARG A 81 -8.27 -14.54 0.33
N ALA A 82 -9.23 -14.49 1.26
CA ALA A 82 -10.25 -13.46 1.34
C ALA A 82 -9.71 -12.09 1.80
N HIS A 83 -8.83 -12.09 2.82
CA HIS A 83 -8.25 -10.86 3.35
C HIS A 83 -7.43 -10.15 2.29
N ALA A 84 -7.62 -8.84 2.13
CA ALA A 84 -6.99 -8.04 1.09
C ALA A 84 -7.18 -8.61 -0.33
N ALA A 85 -8.28 -9.34 -0.60
CA ALA A 85 -8.67 -9.68 -1.96
C ALA A 85 -8.88 -8.40 -2.80
N TRP A 86 -8.60 -8.47 -4.10
CA TRP A 86 -8.79 -7.33 -5.00
C TRP A 86 -10.27 -6.92 -5.03
N GLY A 87 -10.55 -5.62 -4.86
CA GLY A 87 -11.92 -5.10 -4.77
C GLY A 87 -12.68 -5.49 -3.49
N GLY A 88 -12.07 -6.22 -2.57
CA GLY A 88 -12.65 -6.58 -1.28
C GLY A 88 -12.58 -5.45 -0.24
N PRO A 89 -13.28 -5.59 0.90
CA PRO A 89 -13.32 -4.56 1.95
C PRO A 89 -11.94 -4.24 2.53
N ASP A 90 -11.03 -5.23 2.54
CA ASP A 90 -9.67 -5.10 3.08
C ASP A 90 -8.61 -4.86 2.00
N ALA A 91 -9.01 -4.53 0.75
CA ALA A 91 -8.08 -4.34 -0.37
C ALA A 91 -7.02 -3.25 -0.09
N TRP A 92 -7.30 -2.31 0.81
CA TRP A 92 -6.36 -1.29 1.27
C TRP A 92 -5.11 -1.89 1.94
N ASP A 93 -5.21 -3.09 2.51
CA ASP A 93 -4.14 -3.75 3.27
C ASP A 93 -3.21 -4.60 2.39
N ARG A 94 -3.44 -4.64 1.07
CA ARG A 94 -2.62 -5.44 0.13
C ARG A 94 -1.13 -5.13 0.22
N TYR A 95 -0.75 -3.88 0.47
CA TYR A 95 0.66 -3.49 0.63
C TYR A 95 1.33 -4.09 1.89
N SER A 96 0.57 -4.55 2.88
CA SER A 96 1.13 -5.27 4.03
C SER A 96 1.87 -6.55 3.61
N TYR A 97 1.49 -7.13 2.48
CA TYR A 97 2.11 -8.30 1.87
C TYR A 97 3.28 -7.99 0.92
N ALA A 98 3.54 -6.72 0.61
CA ALA A 98 4.72 -6.33 -0.17
C ALA A 98 6.00 -6.45 0.66
N HIS A 99 7.06 -6.99 0.03
CA HIS A 99 8.41 -7.08 0.58
C HIS A 99 8.50 -7.83 1.91
N VAL A 100 7.67 -8.86 2.10
CA VAL A 100 7.71 -9.74 3.27
C VAL A 100 7.93 -11.20 2.85
N ARG A 101 8.42 -12.01 3.78
CA ARG A 101 8.76 -13.42 3.56
C ARG A 101 8.10 -14.31 4.61
N VAL A 102 7.58 -15.45 4.16
CA VAL A 102 7.14 -16.53 5.03
C VAL A 102 8.33 -17.16 5.75
N LEU A 103 8.27 -17.18 7.09
CA LEU A 103 9.34 -17.68 7.96
C LEU A 103 9.19 -19.17 8.25
N VAL A 104 7.96 -19.61 8.50
CA VAL A 104 7.59 -21.03 8.63
C VAL A 104 6.55 -21.32 7.58
N ASP A 105 6.76 -22.37 6.77
CA ASP A 105 5.84 -22.76 5.71
C ASP A 105 5.74 -24.29 5.61
N ARG A 106 4.54 -24.83 5.89
CA ARG A 106 4.19 -26.25 5.72
C ARG A 106 3.24 -26.46 4.53
N THR A 107 3.12 -25.46 3.67
CA THR A 107 2.27 -25.46 2.47
C THR A 107 3.08 -25.56 1.19
N ASP A 108 4.36 -25.97 1.30
CA ASP A 108 5.31 -26.09 0.19
C ASP A 108 5.42 -24.80 -0.65
N GLY A 109 5.40 -23.64 0.02
CA GLY A 109 5.53 -22.32 -0.61
C GLY A 109 4.21 -21.69 -1.06
N PHE A 110 3.08 -22.38 -0.90
CA PHE A 110 1.78 -21.89 -1.35
C PHE A 110 1.37 -20.57 -0.64
N CYS A 111 1.63 -20.44 0.66
CA CYS A 111 1.41 -19.19 1.39
C CYS A 111 2.27 -18.05 0.84
N GLN A 112 3.55 -18.29 0.52
CA GLN A 112 4.41 -17.28 -0.09
C GLN A 112 3.89 -16.85 -1.46
N GLN A 113 3.35 -17.78 -2.25
CA GLN A 113 2.72 -17.47 -3.53
C GLN A 113 1.52 -16.52 -3.34
N ILE A 114 0.61 -16.83 -2.41
CA ILE A 114 -0.57 -15.99 -2.17
C ILE A 114 -0.17 -14.56 -1.77
N ILE A 115 0.81 -14.39 -0.87
CA ILE A 115 1.20 -13.03 -0.42
C ILE A 115 1.91 -12.26 -1.53
N ASN A 116 2.71 -12.93 -2.37
CA ASN A 116 3.32 -12.31 -3.56
C ASN A 116 2.26 -11.82 -4.54
N GLU A 117 1.24 -12.64 -4.83
CA GLU A 117 0.11 -12.25 -5.69
C GLU A 117 -0.68 -11.07 -5.09
N LYS A 118 -0.82 -11.02 -3.77
CA LYS A 118 -1.50 -9.89 -3.07
C LYS A 118 -0.71 -8.59 -3.10
N SER A 119 0.62 -8.67 -3.18
CA SER A 119 1.51 -7.50 -3.16
C SER A 119 1.45 -6.61 -4.42
N CYS A 120 0.70 -7.04 -5.44
CA CYS A 120 0.54 -6.32 -6.70
C CYS A 120 -0.95 -6.10 -7.04
N VAL A 121 -1.23 -5.17 -7.93
CA VAL A 121 -2.49 -5.10 -8.68
C VAL A 121 -2.57 -6.36 -9.57
N PRO A 122 -3.70 -7.11 -9.60
CA PRO A 122 -3.82 -8.27 -10.46
C PRO A 122 -3.57 -7.91 -11.94
N PRO A 123 -2.85 -8.74 -12.73
CA PRO A 123 -2.44 -8.37 -14.08
C PRO A 123 -3.59 -7.91 -15.00
N ALA A 124 -4.75 -8.55 -14.91
CA ALA A 124 -5.95 -8.20 -15.69
C ALA A 124 -6.54 -6.83 -15.32
N GLU A 125 -6.23 -6.33 -14.11
CA GLU A 125 -6.80 -5.12 -13.53
C GLU A 125 -5.89 -3.91 -13.66
N VAL A 126 -4.60 -4.11 -13.98
CA VAL A 126 -3.57 -3.05 -13.99
C VAL A 126 -3.97 -1.88 -14.86
N ALA A 127 -4.36 -2.13 -16.11
CA ALA A 127 -4.69 -1.06 -17.05
C ALA A 127 -5.89 -0.23 -16.56
N GLY A 128 -6.98 -0.91 -16.17
CA GLY A 128 -8.17 -0.23 -15.67
C GLY A 128 -7.95 0.48 -14.33
N PHE A 129 -7.08 -0.04 -13.46
CA PHE A 129 -6.69 0.60 -12.22
C PHE A 129 -5.87 1.88 -12.47
N ILE A 130 -4.92 1.84 -13.39
CA ILE A 130 -4.15 3.02 -13.82
C ILE A 130 -5.10 4.07 -14.37
N ASP A 131 -6.00 3.71 -15.28
CA ASP A 131 -6.93 4.64 -15.92
C ASP A 131 -7.82 5.36 -14.90
N ARG A 132 -8.45 4.61 -13.99
CA ARG A 132 -9.29 5.20 -12.93
C ARG A 132 -8.51 6.08 -11.97
N SER A 133 -7.29 5.68 -11.63
CA SER A 133 -6.43 6.45 -10.71
C SER A 133 -5.95 7.73 -11.39
N LEU A 134 -5.56 7.67 -12.66
CA LEU A 134 -5.18 8.81 -13.48
C LEU A 134 -6.33 9.81 -13.62
N ASP A 135 -7.53 9.33 -13.97
CA ASP A 135 -8.73 10.16 -14.08
C ASP A 135 -9.04 10.88 -12.76
N HIS A 136 -9.00 10.14 -11.64
CA HIS A 136 -9.21 10.73 -10.31
C HIS A 136 -8.18 11.82 -10.02
N TYR A 137 -6.88 11.57 -10.27
CA TYR A 137 -5.85 12.59 -10.06
C TYR A 137 -6.10 13.86 -10.90
N ILE A 138 -6.48 13.71 -12.17
CA ILE A 138 -6.78 14.86 -13.05
C ILE A 138 -7.98 15.62 -12.50
N ASN A 139 -9.03 14.93 -12.05
CA ASN A 139 -10.20 15.55 -11.43
C ASN A 139 -9.85 16.36 -10.17
N GLN A 140 -9.01 15.82 -9.29
CA GLN A 140 -8.57 16.53 -8.08
C GLN A 140 -7.72 17.75 -8.41
N THR A 141 -6.89 17.67 -9.46
CA THR A 141 -6.13 18.81 -9.98
C THR A 141 -7.05 19.91 -10.52
N TYR A 142 -8.07 19.53 -11.30
CA TYR A 142 -9.09 20.43 -11.81
C TYR A 142 -9.83 21.16 -10.69
N ARG A 143 -10.30 20.40 -9.70
CA ARG A 143 -11.04 20.93 -8.54
C ARG A 143 -10.17 21.86 -7.69
N ALA A 144 -8.90 21.50 -7.45
CA ALA A 144 -7.96 22.36 -6.76
C ALA A 144 -7.76 23.71 -7.49
N LEU A 145 -7.56 23.69 -8.81
CA LEU A 145 -7.42 24.92 -9.62
C LEU A 145 -8.70 25.78 -9.58
N LYS A 146 -9.89 25.16 -9.63
CA LYS A 146 -11.16 25.88 -9.49
C LYS A 146 -11.29 26.56 -8.12
N CYS A 147 -10.99 25.84 -7.04
CA CYS A 147 -11.00 26.41 -5.70
C CYS A 147 -10.03 27.59 -5.58
N MET A 148 -8.85 27.51 -6.19
CA MET A 148 -7.91 28.65 -6.22
C MET A 148 -8.49 29.86 -6.96
N GLY A 149 -9.10 29.65 -8.13
CA GLY A 149 -9.75 30.71 -8.90
C GLY A 149 -10.91 31.39 -8.16
N GLN A 150 -11.54 30.67 -7.23
CA GLN A 150 -12.61 31.17 -6.37
C GLN A 150 -12.12 31.78 -5.04
N GLY A 151 -10.80 31.83 -4.80
CA GLY A 151 -10.26 32.34 -3.55
C GLY A 151 -10.52 31.42 -2.34
N LEU A 152 -10.60 30.10 -2.55
CA LEU A 152 -10.83 29.07 -1.52
C LEU A 152 -9.55 28.25 -1.25
N PRO A 153 -8.52 28.82 -0.59
CA PRO A 153 -7.21 28.18 -0.46
C PRO A 153 -7.22 26.87 0.34
N SER A 154 -8.00 26.79 1.43
CA SER A 154 -8.11 25.57 2.23
C SER A 154 -8.81 24.45 1.45
N ALA A 155 -9.84 24.77 0.66
CA ALA A 155 -10.49 23.79 -0.21
C ALA A 155 -9.52 23.30 -1.28
N ALA A 156 -8.78 24.21 -1.93
CA ALA A 156 -7.77 23.84 -2.92
C ALA A 156 -6.68 22.91 -2.35
N GLN A 157 -6.28 23.13 -1.09
CA GLN A 157 -5.33 22.27 -0.39
C GLN A 157 -5.86 20.86 -0.17
N LEU A 158 -7.12 20.72 0.26
CA LEU A 158 -7.76 19.43 0.48
C LEU A 158 -7.92 18.65 -0.82
N GLU A 159 -8.46 19.29 -1.87
CA GLU A 159 -8.62 18.70 -3.21
C GLU A 159 -7.26 18.22 -3.76
N SER A 160 -6.23 19.07 -3.69
CA SER A 160 -4.89 18.69 -4.15
C SER A 160 -4.28 17.55 -3.33
N SER A 161 -4.50 17.53 -2.01
CA SER A 161 -4.01 16.45 -1.13
C SER A 161 -4.71 15.12 -1.43
N GLU A 162 -6.00 15.16 -1.76
CA GLU A 162 -6.77 13.99 -2.19
C GLU A 162 -6.24 13.41 -3.52
N GLY A 163 -5.67 14.26 -4.38
CA GLY A 163 -4.99 13.84 -5.62
C GLY A 163 -3.66 13.09 -5.43
N VAL A 164 -3.06 13.09 -4.24
CA VAL A 164 -1.74 12.46 -4.00
C VAL A 164 -1.80 10.93 -4.12
N ALA A 165 -2.78 10.31 -3.44
CA ALA A 165 -2.97 8.86 -3.49
C ALA A 165 -3.18 8.33 -4.92
N PRO A 166 -4.16 8.83 -5.71
CA PRO A 166 -4.42 8.35 -7.06
C PRO A 166 -3.24 8.59 -8.03
N LEU A 167 -2.51 9.71 -7.89
CA LEU A 167 -1.30 9.93 -8.69
C LEU A 167 -0.25 8.84 -8.43
N LEU A 168 0.03 8.58 -7.15
CA LEU A 168 1.00 7.56 -6.76
C LEU A 168 0.50 6.15 -7.12
N ASP A 169 -0.79 5.85 -6.96
CA ASP A 169 -1.39 4.58 -7.36
C ASP A 169 -1.18 4.31 -8.86
N ALA A 170 -1.44 5.31 -9.71
CA ALA A 170 -1.22 5.20 -11.15
C ALA A 170 0.28 5.01 -11.49
N ILE A 171 1.17 5.78 -10.85
CA ILE A 171 2.62 5.68 -11.09
C ILE A 171 3.18 4.32 -10.65
N PHE A 172 2.81 3.83 -9.47
CA PHE A 172 3.28 2.53 -8.99
C PHE A 172 2.76 1.39 -9.87
N ALA A 173 1.49 1.43 -10.26
CA ALA A 173 0.90 0.40 -11.10
C ALA A 173 1.54 0.31 -12.50
N LEU A 174 2.05 1.42 -13.07
CA LEU A 174 2.84 1.40 -14.32
C LEU A 174 4.09 0.50 -14.23
N ASN A 175 4.61 0.28 -13.02
CA ASN A 175 5.85 -0.45 -12.79
C ASN A 175 5.57 -1.92 -12.48
N GLY A 176 4.85 -2.60 -13.37
CA GLY A 176 4.52 -4.02 -13.24
C GLY A 176 3.40 -4.33 -12.25
N GLY A 177 2.45 -3.40 -12.08
CA GLY A 177 1.33 -3.55 -11.16
C GLY A 177 1.72 -3.37 -9.68
N ARG A 178 2.85 -2.73 -9.37
CA ARG A 178 3.22 -2.46 -7.97
C ARG A 178 2.15 -1.63 -7.29
N LEU A 179 1.93 -1.90 -6.00
CA LEU A 179 1.03 -1.12 -5.16
C LEU A 179 1.76 0.10 -4.61
N ARG A 180 1.04 1.20 -4.42
CA ARG A 180 1.53 2.34 -3.66
C ARG A 180 1.82 1.91 -2.21
N PRO A 181 2.96 2.31 -1.64
CA PRO A 181 3.28 2.04 -0.25
C PRO A 181 2.40 2.83 0.71
N PHE A 182 2.24 2.33 1.94
CA PHE A 182 1.82 3.22 3.03
C PHE A 182 2.79 4.41 3.10
N TYR A 183 2.28 5.61 3.37
CA TYR A 183 3.09 6.83 3.24
C TYR A 183 4.39 6.83 4.06
N LYS A 184 4.40 6.18 5.24
CA LYS A 184 5.62 6.01 6.06
C LYS A 184 6.74 5.24 5.34
N TYR A 185 6.40 4.43 4.35
CA TYR A 185 7.33 3.63 3.54
C TYR A 185 7.66 4.26 2.19
N LEU A 186 7.02 5.36 1.78
CA LEU A 186 7.19 5.91 0.42
C LEU A 186 8.65 6.27 0.10
N ALA A 187 9.34 6.95 1.01
CA ALA A 187 10.74 7.33 0.80
C ALA A 187 11.65 6.09 0.71
N TRP A 188 11.41 5.09 1.56
CA TRP A 188 12.13 3.82 1.54
C TRP A 188 11.89 3.05 0.25
N GLU A 189 10.63 2.93 -0.16
CA GLU A 189 10.21 2.21 -1.36
C GLU A 189 10.85 2.82 -2.63
N LEU A 190 10.92 4.15 -2.71
CA LEU A 190 11.55 4.83 -3.84
C LEU A 190 13.08 4.65 -3.83
N ALA A 191 13.72 4.66 -2.67
CA ALA A 191 15.16 4.50 -2.56
C ALA A 191 15.64 3.07 -2.86
N ASP A 192 14.98 2.06 -2.27
CA ASP A 192 15.43 0.67 -2.31
C ASP A 192 14.79 -0.13 -3.45
N HIS A 193 13.64 0.32 -3.95
CA HIS A 193 12.89 -0.29 -5.04
C HIS A 193 12.52 0.76 -6.10
N PRO A 194 13.50 1.37 -6.79
CA PRO A 194 13.25 2.45 -7.73
C PRO A 194 12.27 2.05 -8.83
N LEU A 195 11.50 3.02 -9.30
CA LEU A 195 10.52 2.84 -10.36
C LEU A 195 11.21 3.03 -11.71
N SER A 196 10.98 2.11 -12.65
CA SER A 196 11.47 2.26 -14.03
C SER A 196 10.82 3.43 -14.77
N ALA A 197 9.56 3.76 -14.43
CA ALA A 197 8.79 4.83 -15.03
C ALA A 197 8.18 5.72 -13.95
N GLY A 198 8.23 7.04 -14.15
CA GLY A 198 7.59 8.01 -13.25
C GLY A 198 8.29 8.23 -11.89
N HIS A 199 9.51 7.71 -11.69
CA HIS A 199 10.23 7.84 -10.41
C HIS A 199 10.39 9.30 -9.95
N ALA A 200 10.86 10.19 -10.84
CA ALA A 200 11.01 11.61 -10.53
C ALA A 200 9.66 12.29 -10.22
N LEU A 201 8.58 11.85 -10.88
CA LEU A 201 7.23 12.36 -10.63
C LEU A 201 6.71 11.91 -9.25
N ALA A 202 6.96 10.65 -8.87
CA ALA A 202 6.62 10.14 -7.54
C ALA A 202 7.34 10.91 -6.42
N LEU A 203 8.63 11.24 -6.60
CA LEU A 203 9.39 12.07 -5.67
C LEU A 203 8.79 13.48 -5.49
N ARG A 204 8.05 13.97 -6.50
CA ARG A 204 7.39 15.28 -6.47
C ARG A 204 5.98 15.25 -5.91
N ALA A 205 5.36 14.09 -5.70
CA ALA A 205 4.00 13.98 -5.18
C ALA A 205 3.77 14.78 -3.88
N PRO A 206 4.72 14.85 -2.91
CA PRO A 206 4.54 15.67 -1.70
C PRO A 206 4.34 17.17 -1.98
N SER A 207 4.79 17.70 -3.13
CA SER A 207 4.58 19.11 -3.49
C SER A 207 3.11 19.47 -3.72
N LEU A 208 2.22 18.47 -3.86
CA LEU A 208 0.78 18.66 -3.97
C LEU A 208 0.11 19.03 -2.63
N LEU A 209 0.79 18.84 -1.49
CA LEU A 209 0.24 19.18 -0.17
C LEU A 209 0.19 20.70 0.08
N GLU A 210 0.97 21.47 -0.69
CA GLU A 210 1.01 22.93 -0.66
C GLU A 210 0.78 23.47 -2.08
N PRO A 211 -0.44 23.35 -2.61
CA PRO A 211 -0.65 23.54 -4.02
C PRO A 211 -0.49 25.01 -4.41
N ARG A 212 0.20 25.22 -5.53
CA ARG A 212 0.27 26.49 -6.25
C ARG A 212 -0.10 26.20 -7.71
N PRO A 213 -0.70 27.15 -8.46
CA PRO A 213 -1.07 26.91 -9.85
C PRO A 213 0.10 26.36 -10.68
N ARG A 214 1.29 26.96 -10.55
CA ARG A 214 2.51 26.50 -11.24
C ARG A 214 2.90 25.06 -10.86
N THR A 215 2.74 24.67 -9.59
CA THR A 215 3.05 23.32 -9.11
C THR A 215 2.08 22.32 -9.71
N LEU A 216 0.77 22.58 -9.60
CA LEU A 216 -0.28 21.71 -10.12
C LEU A 216 -0.13 21.50 -11.64
N ILE A 217 0.03 22.59 -12.39
CA ILE A 217 0.21 22.56 -13.84
C ILE A 217 1.49 21.82 -14.22
N GLY A 218 2.58 22.02 -13.47
CA GLY A 218 3.84 21.33 -13.72
C GLY A 218 3.76 19.82 -13.52
N VAL A 219 3.12 19.37 -12.43
CA VAL A 219 2.90 17.94 -12.16
C VAL A 219 1.92 17.35 -13.18
N LEU A 220 0.86 18.08 -13.55
CA LEU A 220 -0.09 17.66 -14.59
C LEU A 220 0.63 17.41 -15.93
N LYS A 221 1.42 18.36 -16.42
CA LYS A 221 2.16 18.22 -17.69
C LYS A 221 3.13 17.04 -17.70
N GLU A 222 3.78 16.75 -16.57
CA GLU A 222 4.63 15.56 -16.43
C GLU A 222 3.84 14.27 -16.40
N THR A 223 2.71 14.26 -15.69
CA THR A 223 1.77 13.15 -15.66
C THR A 223 1.28 12.85 -17.08
N GLU A 224 0.80 13.87 -17.80
CA GLU A 224 0.31 13.71 -19.17
C GLU A 224 1.36 13.04 -20.08
N ARG A 225 2.59 13.54 -20.05
CA ARG A 225 3.69 12.99 -20.84
C ARG A 225 4.00 11.54 -20.48
N LEU A 226 4.08 11.21 -19.19
CA LEU A 226 4.35 9.85 -18.71
C LEU A 226 3.25 8.87 -19.16
N PHE A 227 1.99 9.20 -18.89
CA PHE A 227 0.88 8.29 -19.12
C PHE A 227 0.50 8.17 -20.59
N ARG A 228 0.68 9.23 -21.40
CA ARG A 228 0.59 9.12 -22.87
C ARG A 228 1.63 8.16 -23.43
N ALA A 229 2.89 8.31 -23.01
CA ALA A 229 3.98 7.42 -23.44
C ALA A 229 3.76 5.96 -23.00
N SER A 230 2.93 5.74 -21.99
CA SER A 230 2.60 4.43 -21.44
C SER A 230 1.27 3.86 -21.94
N GLY A 231 0.62 4.49 -22.94
CA GLY A 231 -0.60 3.97 -23.58
C GLY A 231 -1.92 4.44 -22.95
N HIS A 232 -1.89 5.34 -21.97
CA HIS A 232 -3.07 5.86 -21.25
C HIS A 232 -3.54 7.23 -21.77
N ALA A 233 -3.27 7.53 -23.05
CA ALA A 233 -3.63 8.81 -23.66
C ALA A 233 -5.15 9.07 -23.67
N ALA A 234 -5.95 8.01 -23.86
CA ALA A 234 -7.41 8.12 -23.97
C ALA A 234 -8.06 8.76 -22.73
N VAL A 235 -7.58 8.43 -21.53
CA VAL A 235 -8.06 9.05 -20.28
C VAL A 235 -7.79 10.55 -20.28
N ILE A 236 -6.57 10.94 -20.64
CA ILE A 236 -6.16 12.35 -20.67
C ILE A 236 -6.94 13.12 -21.75
N ASP A 237 -7.09 12.55 -22.93
CA ASP A 237 -7.81 13.17 -24.05
C ASP A 237 -9.31 13.32 -23.76
N GLY A 238 -9.87 12.44 -22.94
CA GLY A 238 -11.27 12.52 -22.49
C GLY A 238 -11.63 13.80 -21.73
N TRP A 239 -10.66 14.49 -21.13
CA TRP A 239 -10.87 15.76 -20.42
C TRP A 239 -11.03 16.98 -21.34
N GLY A 240 -10.73 16.87 -22.63
CA GLY A 240 -11.06 17.88 -23.64
C GLY A 240 -10.72 19.34 -23.26
N GLU A 241 -11.73 20.21 -23.29
CA GLU A 241 -11.59 21.65 -23.00
C GLU A 241 -11.17 21.94 -21.55
N ASP A 242 -11.58 21.11 -20.59
CA ASP A 242 -11.17 21.27 -19.19
C ASP A 242 -9.65 21.06 -19.03
N LEU A 243 -9.07 20.12 -19.79
CA LEU A 243 -7.61 19.94 -19.82
C LEU A 243 -6.90 21.14 -20.42
N VAL A 244 -7.46 21.74 -21.49
CA VAL A 244 -6.91 22.97 -22.08
C VAL A 244 -6.95 24.11 -21.06
N TRP A 245 -8.07 24.30 -20.37
CA TRP A 245 -8.21 25.29 -19.31
C TRP A 245 -7.21 25.09 -18.17
N MET A 246 -7.01 23.85 -17.71
CA MET A 246 -6.04 23.57 -16.64
C MET A 246 -4.61 23.90 -17.02
N ARG A 247 -4.23 23.82 -18.30
CA ARG A 247 -2.84 24.06 -18.75
C ARG A 247 -2.41 25.54 -18.68
N GLY A 248 -3.38 26.45 -18.53
CA GLY A 248 -3.19 27.90 -18.56
C GLY A 248 -3.18 28.47 -19.96
#